data_AF-A0A1A9ZNW8-F1
#
_entry.id   AF-A0A1A9ZNW8-F1
#
_cell.length_a   1.000
_cell.length_b   1.000
_cell.length_c   1.000
_cell.angle_alpha   90.00
_cell.angle_beta   90.00
_cell.angle_gamma   90.00
#
_symmetry.space_group_name_H-M   'P 1'
#
loop_
_entity.id
_entity.type
_entity.pdbx_description
1 polymer ?
#
loop_
_entity_poly.entity_id
_entity_poly.type
_entity_poly.pdbx_seq_one_letter_code
_entity_poly.pdbx_strand_id
1 'polypeptide(L)'
;MGIQLEDIKNYRKPIEDLVKGGQKLKTCPYYAVKELVADADITFMPYNYLLDPIARKANKVELHNTIIILDEAHNIEKICEECASVQIKSSDVAMAIKASGSEVQDCEDESKDFTLDDLTLLKEILLELEKAIDEIEVENKIEGVTLPASYIYDLFGKANVT
;
A
#
# COMPACT_ATOMS: atom_id res chain seq x y z
N MET A 1 3.38 -35.26 -6.29
CA MET A 1 2.49 -35.13 -7.47
C MET A 1 2.47 -33.65 -7.80
N GLY A 2 3.50 -33.20 -8.52
CA GLY A 2 3.69 -31.78 -8.81
C GLY A 2 2.71 -31.39 -9.92
N ILE A 3 1.88 -30.39 -9.65
CA ILE A 3 1.08 -29.73 -10.68
C ILE A 3 2.11 -29.02 -11.57
N GLN A 4 2.23 -29.42 -12.84
CA GLN A 4 3.13 -28.72 -13.74
C GLN A 4 2.44 -27.43 -14.17
N LEU A 5 3.16 -26.30 -14.12
CA LEU A 5 2.69 -24.98 -14.58
C LEU A 5 2.10 -25.03 -16.02
N GLU A 6 2.53 -26.01 -16.80
CA GLU A 6 2.03 -26.37 -18.13
C GLU A 6 0.51 -26.65 -18.15
N ASP A 7 -0.05 -27.23 -17.09
CA ASP A 7 -1.49 -27.51 -16.99
C ASP A 7 -2.32 -26.22 -16.89
N ILE A 8 -1.73 -25.15 -16.35
CA ILE A 8 -2.37 -23.84 -16.20
C ILE A 8 -2.18 -22.98 -17.46
N LYS A 9 -1.07 -23.14 -18.20
CA LYS A 9 -0.83 -22.42 -19.47
C LYS A 9 -1.92 -22.65 -20.54
N ASN A 10 -2.62 -23.78 -20.48
CA ASN A 10 -3.77 -24.06 -21.36
C ASN A 10 -5.03 -23.27 -21.01
N TYR A 11 -5.08 -22.60 -19.85
CA TYR A 11 -6.18 -21.70 -19.47
C TYR A 11 -5.99 -20.32 -20.11
N ARG A 12 -6.16 -20.24 -21.43
CA ARG A 12 -6.32 -18.98 -22.17
C ARG A 12 -7.72 -18.41 -21.94
N LYS A 13 -8.09 -18.11 -20.69
CA LYS A 13 -9.48 -17.85 -20.32
C LYS A 13 -9.62 -16.73 -19.27
N PRO A 14 -10.82 -16.13 -19.16
CA PRO A 14 -11.12 -15.12 -18.16
C PRO A 14 -10.78 -15.55 -16.73
N ILE A 15 -10.68 -14.59 -15.81
CA ILE A 15 -10.32 -14.83 -14.41
C ILE A 15 -11.19 -15.92 -13.75
N GLU A 16 -12.45 -16.05 -14.17
CA GLU A 16 -13.40 -17.05 -13.69
C GLU A 16 -12.96 -18.49 -14.00
N ASP A 17 -12.31 -18.70 -15.13
CA ASP A 17 -11.86 -20.03 -15.54
C ASP A 17 -10.51 -20.40 -14.90
N LEU A 18 -9.66 -19.40 -14.63
CA LEU A 18 -8.47 -19.55 -13.79
C LEU A 18 -8.83 -20.01 -12.38
N VAL A 19 -9.89 -19.45 -11.78
CA VAL A 19 -10.39 -19.88 -10.47
C VAL A 19 -10.86 -21.34 -10.50
N LYS A 20 -11.64 -21.74 -11.51
CA LYS A 20 -12.07 -23.13 -11.68
C LYS A 20 -10.89 -24.08 -11.88
N GLY A 21 -9.88 -23.66 -12.63
CA GLY A 21 -8.63 -24.41 -12.83
C GLY A 21 -7.88 -24.61 -11.51
N GLY A 22 -7.67 -23.53 -10.75
CA GLY A 22 -6.99 -23.61 -9.45
C GLY A 22 -7.76 -24.47 -8.44
N GLN A 23 -9.10 -24.43 -8.42
CA GLN A 23 -9.91 -25.31 -7.58
C GLN A 23 -9.73 -26.79 -7.93
N LYS A 24 -9.73 -27.15 -9.22
CA LYS A 24 -9.51 -28.53 -9.67
C LYS A 24 -8.11 -29.03 -9.34
N LEU A 25 -7.12 -28.17 -9.55
CA LEU A 25 -5.71 -28.47 -9.31
C LEU A 25 -5.30 -28.31 -7.84
N LYS A 26 -6.20 -27.83 -6.96
CA LYS A 26 -5.89 -27.50 -5.56
C LYS A 26 -4.69 -26.56 -5.41
N THR A 27 -4.61 -25.56 -6.29
CA THR A 27 -3.60 -24.49 -6.22
C THR A 27 -4.27 -23.13 -6.05
N CYS A 28 -3.54 -22.17 -5.47
CA CYS A 28 -3.99 -20.79 -5.35
C CYS A 28 -3.88 -20.10 -6.73
N PRO A 29 -5.00 -19.71 -7.37
CA PRO A 29 -4.95 -19.07 -8.69
C PRO A 29 -4.13 -17.77 -8.69
N TYR A 30 -4.17 -17.01 -7.59
CA TYR A 30 -3.42 -15.76 -7.44
C TYR A 30 -1.91 -15.97 -7.62
N TYR A 31 -1.33 -16.92 -6.88
CA TYR A 31 0.11 -17.20 -6.97
C TYR A 31 0.48 -17.87 -8.29
N ALA A 32 -0.37 -18.77 -8.79
CA ALA A 32 -0.15 -19.41 -10.09
C ALA A 32 -0.08 -18.40 -11.24
N VAL A 33 -1.01 -17.43 -11.30
CA VAL A 33 -0.98 -16.36 -12.32
C VAL A 33 0.26 -15.49 -12.16
N LYS A 34 0.64 -15.17 -10.93
CA LYS A 34 1.82 -14.33 -10.65
C LYS A 34 3.12 -14.93 -11.21
N GLU A 35 3.24 -16.25 -11.23
CA GLU A 35 4.37 -16.96 -11.87
C GLU A 35 4.26 -16.95 -13.40
N LEU A 36 3.05 -17.07 -13.95
CA LEU A 36 2.81 -17.10 -15.40
C LEU A 36 3.01 -15.75 -16.09
N VAL A 37 2.92 -14.62 -15.37
CA VAL A 37 3.14 -13.27 -15.93
C VAL A 37 4.53 -13.15 -16.58
N ALA A 38 5.54 -13.82 -16.05
CA ALA A 38 6.90 -13.78 -16.60
C ALA A 38 7.00 -14.38 -18.04
N ASP A 39 6.09 -15.31 -18.37
CA ASP A 39 6.04 -15.98 -19.68
C ASP A 39 4.96 -15.38 -20.61
N ALA A 40 4.29 -14.30 -20.21
CA ALA A 40 3.15 -13.75 -20.95
C ALA A 40 3.57 -12.72 -22.00
N ASP A 41 3.06 -12.87 -23.23
CA ASP A 41 3.29 -11.89 -24.31
C ASP A 41 2.53 -10.57 -24.06
N ILE A 42 1.35 -10.66 -23.44
CA ILE A 42 0.45 -9.52 -23.16
C ILE A 42 -0.06 -9.67 -21.73
N THR A 43 0.18 -8.64 -20.92
CA THR A 43 -0.32 -8.57 -19.55
C THR A 43 -1.31 -7.41 -19.43
N PHE A 44 -2.54 -7.72 -19.02
CA PHE A 44 -3.52 -6.72 -18.63
C PHE A 44 -3.33 -6.40 -17.15
N MET A 45 -3.16 -5.12 -16.82
CA MET A 45 -3.02 -4.67 -15.44
C MET A 45 -3.71 -3.33 -15.22
N PRO A 46 -4.23 -3.07 -14.00
CA PRO A 46 -4.74 -1.77 -13.64
C PRO A 46 -3.59 -0.74 -13.55
N TYR A 47 -3.93 0.54 -13.68
CA TYR A 47 -2.93 1.62 -13.70
C TYR A 47 -2.09 1.70 -12.43
N ASN A 48 -2.67 1.45 -11.26
CA ASN A 48 -1.96 1.50 -9.99
C ASN A 48 -0.78 0.51 -9.94
N TYR A 49 -0.86 -0.64 -10.60
CA TYR A 49 0.24 -1.61 -10.63
C TYR A 49 1.44 -1.11 -11.44
N LEU A 50 1.20 -0.16 -12.36
CA LEU A 50 2.23 0.47 -13.17
C LEU A 50 2.76 1.76 -12.53
N LEU A 51 1.85 2.58 -11.98
CA LEU A 51 2.12 3.94 -11.52
C LEU A 51 2.59 4.01 -10.06
N ASP A 52 1.99 3.21 -9.15
CA ASP A 52 2.43 3.17 -7.75
C ASP A 52 3.74 2.37 -7.64
N PRO A 53 4.85 2.99 -7.23
CA PRO A 53 6.13 2.30 -7.09
C PRO A 53 6.09 1.12 -6.11
N ILE A 54 5.26 1.18 -5.08
CA ILE A 54 5.12 0.13 -4.06
C ILE A 54 4.40 -1.07 -4.69
N ALA A 55 3.23 -0.85 -5.29
CA ALA A 55 2.48 -1.89 -5.99
C ALA A 55 3.30 -2.50 -7.14
N ARG A 56 4.04 -1.69 -7.91
CA ARG A 56 4.87 -2.17 -9.02
C ARG A 56 5.96 -3.14 -8.55
N LYS A 57 6.65 -2.79 -7.47
CA LYS A 57 7.67 -3.67 -6.85
C LYS A 57 7.05 -4.94 -6.29
N ALA A 58 5.92 -4.85 -5.58
CA ALA A 58 5.23 -5.99 -4.99
C ALA A 58 4.74 -7.00 -6.05
N ASN A 59 4.40 -6.50 -7.25
CA ASN A 59 3.96 -7.31 -8.38
C ASN A 59 5.08 -7.68 -9.36
N LYS A 60 6.34 -7.30 -9.09
CA LYS A 60 7.51 -7.61 -9.93
C LYS A 60 7.30 -7.21 -11.41
N VAL A 61 6.65 -6.08 -11.63
CA VAL A 61 6.41 -5.57 -12.99
C VAL A 61 7.69 -4.93 -13.51
N GLU A 62 8.32 -5.57 -14.50
CA GLU A 62 9.50 -5.06 -15.20
C GLU A 62 9.09 -4.41 -16.52
N LEU A 63 9.58 -3.18 -16.77
CA LEU A 63 9.25 -2.40 -17.96
C LEU A 63 10.36 -2.41 -19.02
N HIS A 64 11.41 -3.21 -18.80
CA HIS A 64 12.52 -3.28 -19.73
C HIS A 64 12.09 -3.98 -21.01
N ASN A 65 12.29 -3.31 -22.16
CA ASN A 65 11.95 -3.84 -23.48
C ASN A 65 10.45 -4.17 -23.66
N THR A 66 9.57 -3.40 -23.00
CA THR A 66 8.11 -3.58 -23.01
C THR A 66 7.41 -2.40 -23.69
N ILE A 67 6.35 -2.66 -24.45
CA ILE A 67 5.44 -1.63 -24.98
C ILE A 67 4.28 -1.48 -24.00
N ILE A 68 4.05 -0.25 -23.53
CA ILE A 68 2.94 0.07 -22.63
C ILE A 68 1.81 0.70 -23.45
N ILE A 69 0.61 0.14 -23.33
CA ILE A 69 -0.61 0.69 -23.95
C ILE A 69 -1.52 1.12 -22.81
N LEU A 70 -1.82 2.41 -22.74
CA LEU A 70 -2.77 2.97 -21.79
C LEU A 70 -4.12 3.10 -22.49
N ASP A 71 -5.09 2.30 -22.06
CA ASP A 71 -6.47 2.38 -22.52
C ASP A 71 -7.24 3.39 -21.67
N GLU A 72 -7.99 4.32 -22.26
CA GLU A 72 -8.71 5.39 -21.55
C GLU A 72 -7.81 6.31 -20.68
N ALA A 73 -6.68 6.74 -21.24
CA ALA A 73 -5.63 7.50 -20.55
C ALA A 73 -6.06 8.88 -19.97
N HIS A 74 -7.31 9.31 -20.17
CA HIS A 74 -7.82 10.56 -19.58
C HIS A 74 -7.86 10.54 -18.04
N ASN A 75 -7.85 9.34 -17.42
CA ASN A 75 -7.86 9.18 -15.97
C ASN A 75 -6.47 9.09 -15.32
N ILE A 76 -5.40 9.14 -16.12
CA ILE A 76 -4.04 8.85 -15.65
C ILE A 76 -3.56 9.88 -14.61
N GLU A 77 -3.88 11.16 -14.81
CA GLU A 77 -3.45 12.26 -13.95
C GLU A 77 -4.03 12.10 -12.54
N LYS A 78 -5.33 11.85 -12.45
CA LYS A 78 -6.03 11.62 -11.18
C LYS A 78 -5.46 10.40 -10.45
N ILE A 79 -5.14 9.33 -11.16
CA ILE A 79 -4.59 8.12 -10.55
C ILE A 79 -3.16 8.38 -10.05
N CYS A 80 -2.35 9.14 -10.78
CA CYS A 80 -1.04 9.58 -10.29
C CYS A 80 -1.15 10.43 -9.02
N GLU A 81 -2.09 11.37 -8.98
CA GLU A 81 -2.37 12.22 -7.81
C GLU A 81 -2.77 11.35 -6.60
N GLU A 82 -3.71 10.42 -6.79
CA GLU A 82 -4.14 9.49 -5.74
C GLU A 82 -3.01 8.58 -5.26
N CYS A 83 -2.17 8.05 -6.15
CA CYS A 83 -1.03 7.21 -5.79
C CYS A 83 0.07 7.97 -5.02
N ALA A 84 0.15 9.29 -5.17
CA ALA A 84 1.12 10.14 -4.47
C ALA A 84 0.54 10.81 -3.22
N SER A 85 -0.77 10.68 -2.98
CA SER A 85 -1.47 11.34 -1.88
C SER A 85 -1.64 10.42 -0.68
N VAL A 86 -1.58 10.98 0.52
CA VAL A 86 -1.88 10.29 1.77
C VAL A 86 -2.93 11.09 2.54
N GLN A 87 -3.92 10.37 3.09
CA GLN A 87 -4.94 10.96 3.97
C GLN A 87 -4.81 10.34 5.35
N ILE A 88 -4.69 11.19 6.36
CA ILE A 88 -4.59 10.78 7.77
C ILE A 88 -5.76 11.44 8.51
N LYS A 89 -6.57 10.63 9.17
CA LYS A 89 -7.66 11.11 10.04
C LYS A 89 -7.19 11.12 11.49
N SER A 90 -7.79 11.96 12.33
CA SER A 90 -7.52 11.95 13.78
C SER A 90 -7.75 10.58 14.42
N SER A 91 -8.71 9.80 13.90
CA SER A 91 -8.93 8.41 14.33
C SER A 91 -7.76 7.47 14.05
N ASP A 92 -7.01 7.73 12.97
CA ASP A 92 -5.86 6.90 12.57
C ASP A 92 -4.69 7.15 13.54
N VAL A 93 -4.45 8.41 13.91
CA VAL A 93 -3.45 8.81 14.92
C VAL A 93 -3.83 8.24 16.28
N ALA A 94 -5.08 8.39 16.71
CA ALA A 94 -5.56 7.83 17.99
C ALA A 94 -5.41 6.30 18.03
N MET A 95 -5.66 5.60 16.91
CA MET A 95 -5.45 4.16 16.81
C MET A 95 -3.97 3.78 16.92
N ALA A 96 -3.07 4.54 16.30
CA ALA A 96 -1.63 4.34 16.41
C ALA A 96 -1.12 4.55 17.84
N ILE A 97 -1.59 5.59 18.54
CA ILE A 97 -1.26 5.84 19.95
C ILE A 97 -1.73 4.67 20.82
N LYS A 98 -2.95 4.18 20.59
CA LYS A 98 -3.47 3.01 21.33
C LYS A 98 -2.67 1.74 21.05
N ALA A 99 -2.28 1.50 19.79
CA ALA A 99 -1.49 0.34 19.42
C ALA A 99 -0.10 0.36 20.07
N SER A 100 0.57 1.53 20.11
CA SER A 100 1.87 1.68 20.76
C SER A 100 1.83 1.53 22.29
N GLY A 101 0.69 1.84 22.92
CA GLY A 101 0.50 1.74 24.37
C GLY A 101 -0.15 0.45 24.86
N SER A 102 -0.61 -0.43 23.96
CA SER A 102 -1.15 -1.73 24.34
C SER A 102 0.03 -2.61 24.72
N GLU A 103 0.10 -3.01 25.99
CA GLU A 103 1.03 -4.04 26.47
C GLU A 103 1.05 -5.18 25.46
N VAL A 104 2.25 -5.56 25.01
CA VAL A 104 2.44 -6.64 24.06
C VAL A 104 1.92 -7.93 24.70
N GLN A 105 0.64 -8.21 24.45
CA GLN A 105 -0.02 -9.40 24.93
C GLN A 105 0.44 -10.55 24.04
N ASP A 106 1.43 -11.28 24.55
CA ASP A 106 1.80 -12.65 24.20
C ASP A 106 1.67 -13.03 22.71
N CYS A 107 2.54 -12.47 21.88
CA CYS A 107 2.97 -13.16 20.66
C CYS A 107 4.34 -13.77 20.94
N GLU A 108 4.35 -15.02 21.41
CA GLU A 108 5.52 -15.89 21.42
C GLU A 108 5.88 -16.26 19.97
N ASP A 109 6.44 -15.34 19.20
CA ASP A 109 7.42 -15.69 18.16
C ASP A 109 8.01 -14.46 17.45
N GLU A 110 9.29 -14.61 17.13
CA GLU A 110 10.15 -13.81 16.24
C GLU A 110 10.67 -12.46 16.78
N SER A 111 11.96 -12.23 16.49
CA SER A 111 12.79 -11.10 16.92
C SER A 111 12.07 -9.76 16.78
N LYS A 112 11.69 -9.16 17.91
CA LYS A 112 11.18 -7.78 17.92
C LYS A 112 12.34 -6.86 17.56
N ASP A 113 12.24 -6.19 16.40
CA ASP A 113 13.17 -5.15 15.95
C ASP A 113 13.07 -3.85 16.78
N PHE A 114 12.23 -3.82 17.81
CA PHE A 114 11.92 -2.61 18.60
C PHE A 114 11.99 -2.90 20.09
N THR A 115 12.61 -2.00 20.84
CA THR A 115 12.66 -2.03 22.30
C THR A 115 11.41 -1.37 22.89
N LEU A 116 11.17 -1.61 24.19
CA LEU A 116 10.10 -0.91 24.91
C LEU A 116 10.34 0.61 24.91
N ASP A 117 11.60 1.02 24.98
CA ASP A 117 12.00 2.43 24.94
C ASP A 117 11.66 3.06 23.57
N ASP A 118 11.87 2.33 22.47
CA ASP A 118 11.48 2.78 21.13
C ASP A 118 9.96 2.96 20.99
N LEU A 119 9.17 2.06 21.59
CA LEU A 119 7.71 2.17 21.61
C LEU A 119 7.24 3.35 22.46
N THR A 120 7.90 3.62 23.59
CA THR A 120 7.60 4.81 24.40
C THR A 120 7.94 6.10 23.66
N LEU A 121 9.08 6.15 22.97
CA LEU A 121 9.47 7.29 22.14
C LEU A 121 8.48 7.51 20.99
N LEU A 122 8.09 6.44 20.28
CA LEU A 122 7.11 6.51 19.21
C LEU A 122 5.77 7.06 19.73
N LYS A 123 5.33 6.61 20.91
CA LYS A 123 4.10 7.09 21.53
C LYS A 123 4.16 8.58 21.88
N GLU A 124 5.30 9.05 22.39
CA GLU A 124 5.51 10.48 22.67
C GLU A 124 5.39 11.31 21.38
N ILE A 125 6.07 10.89 20.31
CA ILE A 125 6.00 11.53 18.98
C ILE A 125 4.56 11.59 18.46
N LEU A 126 3.82 10.48 18.54
CA LEU A 126 2.43 10.42 18.07
C LEU A 126 1.50 11.34 18.88
N LEU A 127 1.73 11.47 20.19
CA LEU A 127 0.97 12.39 21.06
C LEU A 127 1.28 13.85 20.74
N GLU A 128 2.53 14.18 20.42
CA GLU A 128 2.91 15.54 19.99
C GLU A 128 2.33 15.86 18.62
N LEU A 129 2.33 14.90 17.69
CA LEU A 129 1.71 15.04 16.38
C LEU A 129 0.21 15.28 16.49
N GLU A 130 -0.50 14.52 17.34
CA GLU A 130 -1.94 14.71 17.60
C GLU A 130 -2.22 16.14 18.08
N LYS A 131 -1.46 16.63 19.07
CA LYS A 131 -1.58 18.01 19.57
C LYS A 131 -1.29 19.05 18.48
N ALA A 132 -0.25 18.84 17.68
CA ALA A 132 0.13 19.75 16.62
C ALA A 132 -0.93 19.86 15.52
N ILE A 133 -1.63 18.75 15.22
CA ILE A 133 -2.77 18.72 14.29
C ILE A 133 -3.98 19.44 14.90
N ASP A 134 -4.28 19.22 16.18
CA ASP A 134 -5.40 19.87 16.87
C ASP A 134 -5.24 21.39 16.99
N GLU A 135 -4.00 21.89 17.00
CA GLU A 135 -3.69 23.32 16.97
C GLU A 135 -3.97 24.01 15.63
N ILE A 136 -4.19 23.25 14.54
CA ILE A 136 -4.42 23.84 13.22
C ILE A 136 -5.80 24.49 13.17
N GLU A 137 -5.82 25.82 13.06
CA GLU A 137 -7.05 26.58 12.94
C GLU A 137 -7.71 26.36 11.57
N VAL A 138 -8.94 25.85 11.57
CA VAL A 138 -9.74 25.67 10.36
C VAL A 138 -10.87 26.69 10.35
N GLU A 139 -10.64 27.81 9.69
CA GLU A 139 -11.62 28.91 9.58
C GLU A 139 -12.89 28.48 8.81
N ASN A 140 -12.71 27.72 7.72
CA ASN A 140 -13.81 27.20 6.91
C ASN A 140 -13.97 25.68 7.10
N LYS A 141 -14.99 25.26 7.86
CA LYS A 141 -15.27 23.84 8.10
C LYS A 141 -15.70 23.04 6.87
N ILE A 142 -16.07 23.70 5.77
CA ILE A 142 -16.52 23.04 4.53
C ILE A 142 -15.34 22.80 3.59
N GLU A 143 -14.47 23.79 3.40
CA GLU A 143 -13.33 23.71 2.46
C GLU A 143 -12.02 23.32 3.15
N GLY A 144 -11.97 23.37 4.48
CA GLY A 144 -10.76 23.11 5.24
C GLY A 144 -9.75 24.25 5.16
N VAL A 145 -8.49 23.92 5.42
CA VAL A 145 -7.34 24.84 5.28
C VAL A 145 -6.33 24.20 4.33
N THR A 146 -5.80 24.99 3.39
CA THR A 146 -4.71 24.56 2.50
C THR A 146 -3.45 25.33 2.85
N LEU A 147 -2.40 24.60 3.17
CA LEU A 147 -1.11 25.14 3.60
C LEU A 147 -0.04 24.86 2.53
N PRO A 148 1.04 25.68 2.45
CA PRO A 148 2.12 25.42 1.51
C PRO A 148 2.78 24.07 1.79
N ALA A 149 3.33 23.44 0.76
CA ALA A 149 3.97 22.12 0.89
C ALA A 149 5.09 22.08 1.95
N SER A 150 5.78 23.20 2.19
CA SER A 150 6.81 23.31 3.22
C SER A 150 6.28 23.16 4.65
N TYR A 151 4.99 23.41 4.88
CA TYR A 151 4.36 23.32 6.20
C TYR A 151 4.44 21.91 6.78
N ILE A 152 4.56 20.86 5.96
CA ILE A 152 4.72 19.49 6.45
C ILE A 152 5.96 19.34 7.33
N TYR A 153 7.04 20.08 7.03
CA TYR A 153 8.26 20.08 7.83
C TYR A 153 8.07 20.83 9.15
N ASP A 154 7.29 21.91 9.15
CA ASP A 154 6.95 22.64 10.37
C ASP A 154 6.05 21.79 11.28
N LEU A 155 5.06 21.11 10.70
CA LEU A 155 4.14 20.21 11.41
C LEU A 155 4.89 19.03 12.05
N PHE A 156 5.75 18.36 11.28
CA PHE A 156 6.56 17.25 11.80
C PHE A 156 7.64 17.71 12.76
N GLY A 157 8.21 18.91 12.56
CA GLY A 157 9.13 19.53 13.50
C GLY A 157 8.50 19.79 14.88
N LYS A 158 7.22 20.15 14.94
CA LYS A 158 6.49 20.26 16.22
C LYS A 158 6.35 18.93 16.96
N ALA A 159 6.36 17.81 16.23
CA ALA A 159 6.24 16.45 16.76
C ALA A 159 7.60 15.76 16.95
N ASN A 160 8.70 16.51 16.93
CA ASN A 160 10.07 16.00 17.01
C ASN A 160 10.44 14.97 15.92
N VAL A 161 9.76 15.03 14.76
CA VAL A 161 10.11 14.24 13.58
C VAL A 161 10.95 15.10 12.66
N THR A 162 12.28 14.91 12.72
CA THR A 162 13.29 15.59 11.87
C THR A 162 13.61 14.81 10.60
#